data_AF-A0A5C6ESR9-F1
#
_entry.id   AF-A0A5C6ESR9-F1
#
_cell.length_a   1.000
_cell.length_b   1.000
_cell.length_c   1.000
_cell.angle_alpha   90.00
_cell.angle_beta   90.00
_cell.angle_gamma   90.00
#
_symmetry.space_group_name_H-M   'P 1'
#
loop_
_entity.id
_entity.type
_entity.pdbx_description
1 polymer ?
#
loop_
_entity_poly.entity_id
_entity_poly.type
_entity_poly.pdbx_seq_one_letter_code
_entity_poly.pdbx_strand_id
1 'polypeptide(L)'
;MKALDPGRIQLHEPPDTAAMPEGTTLTAGPRVEFNPATRLGNVTRTFAHHDMFGRSGETMLELSFPALKGASGSPVMAPGHEVWGIVVANHSVDLLPSQVEEIFDESGKLEERTTFTLPQALAINVMHIRAFVDEVAAGETEP
;
A
#
# COMPACT_ATOMS: atom_id res chain seq x y z
N MET A 1 31.53 16.85 -27.85
CA MET A 1 30.33 16.59 -27.02
C MET A 1 29.23 17.53 -27.49
N LYS A 2 28.14 17.01 -28.06
CA LYS A 2 26.97 17.82 -28.46
C LYS A 2 26.13 18.08 -27.22
N ALA A 3 25.86 19.36 -26.94
CA ALA A 3 24.92 19.76 -25.89
C ALA A 3 23.51 19.23 -26.24
N LEU A 4 22.85 18.64 -25.25
CA LEU A 4 21.44 18.26 -25.33
C LEU A 4 20.61 19.55 -25.35
N ASP A 5 19.81 19.70 -26.42
CA ASP A 5 18.81 20.75 -26.57
C ASP A 5 17.81 20.67 -25.41
N PRO A 6 17.54 21.76 -24.65
CA PRO A 6 16.52 21.79 -23.63
C PRO A 6 15.14 21.84 -24.32
N GLY A 7 14.80 20.73 -24.98
CA GLY A 7 13.50 20.45 -25.54
C GLY A 7 12.48 20.52 -24.41
N ARG A 8 11.88 21.69 -24.30
CA ARG A 8 10.67 22.01 -23.53
C ARG A 8 9.82 20.75 -23.40
N ILE A 9 9.78 20.17 -22.21
CA ILE A 9 8.74 19.19 -21.88
C ILE A 9 7.44 19.96 -22.07
N GLN A 10 6.77 19.72 -23.19
CA GLN A 10 5.41 20.19 -23.36
C GLN A 10 4.60 19.35 -22.38
N LEU A 11 4.41 19.89 -21.19
CA LEU A 11 3.37 19.45 -20.28
C LEU A 11 2.07 19.69 -21.05
N HIS A 12 1.59 18.66 -21.74
CA HIS A 12 0.21 18.64 -22.17
C HIS A 12 -0.63 18.91 -20.93
N GLU A 13 -1.61 19.81 -21.06
CA GLU A 13 -2.56 20.05 -19.98
C GLU A 13 -3.04 18.68 -19.48
N PRO A 14 -2.95 18.42 -18.17
CA PRO A 14 -3.39 17.14 -17.65
C PRO A 14 -4.83 16.94 -18.12
N PRO A 15 -5.18 15.74 -18.61
CA PRO A 15 -6.58 15.45 -18.91
C PRO A 15 -7.40 15.81 -17.68
N ASP A 16 -8.55 16.45 -17.90
CA ASP A 16 -9.44 16.90 -16.84
C ASP A 16 -9.72 15.74 -15.88
N THR A 17 -9.01 15.72 -14.76
CA THR A 17 -8.99 14.61 -13.81
C THR A 17 -10.37 14.42 -13.17
N ALA A 18 -11.27 15.39 -13.32
CA ALA A 18 -12.67 15.32 -12.92
C ALA A 18 -13.50 14.33 -13.77
N ALA A 19 -13.05 13.95 -14.98
CA ALA A 19 -13.81 13.09 -15.89
C ALA A 19 -13.41 11.61 -15.85
N MET A 20 -12.38 11.23 -15.10
CA MET A 20 -11.95 9.82 -15.00
C MET A 20 -12.70 9.11 -13.87
N PRO A 21 -13.37 7.96 -14.13
CA PRO A 21 -13.94 7.15 -13.06
C PRO A 21 -12.85 6.70 -12.07
N GLU A 22 -13.15 6.87 -10.79
CA GLU A 22 -12.24 6.61 -9.67
C GLU A 22 -11.60 5.22 -9.78
N GLY A 23 -10.27 5.13 -9.63
CA GLY A 23 -9.56 3.84 -9.55
C GLY A 23 -9.24 3.14 -10.86
N THR A 24 -9.48 3.74 -12.03
CA THR A 24 -9.26 3.03 -13.31
C THR A 24 -7.83 3.23 -13.85
N THR A 25 -7.07 2.13 -13.96
CA THR A 25 -5.96 2.06 -14.93
C THR A 25 -6.60 1.85 -16.30
N LEU A 26 -6.61 2.87 -17.14
CA LEU A 26 -7.15 2.75 -18.48
C LEU A 26 -6.03 2.33 -19.45
N THR A 27 -6.26 1.24 -20.17
CA THR A 27 -5.45 0.89 -21.32
C THR A 27 -6.07 1.56 -22.55
N ALA A 28 -5.52 2.70 -22.95
CA ALA A 28 -5.94 3.44 -24.14
C ALA A 28 -4.95 3.16 -25.28
N GLY A 29 -5.15 2.06 -26.01
CA GLY A 29 -4.24 1.63 -27.08
C GLY A 29 -2.86 1.24 -26.53
N PRO A 30 -1.72 1.76 -27.08
CA PRO A 30 -0.38 1.43 -26.58
C PRO A 30 0.01 2.19 -25.31
N ARG A 31 -0.89 2.98 -24.73
CA ARG A 31 -0.64 3.82 -23.56
C ARG A 31 -1.39 3.30 -22.35
N VAL A 32 -0.70 3.31 -21.22
CA VAL A 32 -1.28 3.11 -19.90
C VAL A 32 -1.37 4.48 -19.25
N GLU A 33 -2.59 4.94 -19.00
CA GLU A 33 -2.82 6.20 -18.30
C GLU A 33 -2.99 5.91 -16.81
N PHE A 34 -2.12 6.54 -16.02
CA PHE A 34 -2.09 6.41 -14.57
C PHE A 34 -2.68 7.66 -13.94
N ASN A 35 -3.73 7.52 -13.14
CA ASN A 35 -4.22 8.59 -12.28
C ASN A 35 -3.62 8.43 -10.86
N PRO A 36 -2.66 9.27 -10.45
CA PRO A 36 -2.03 9.18 -9.13
C PRO A 36 -2.86 9.83 -8.01
N ALA A 37 -3.87 10.65 -8.35
CA ALA A 37 -4.55 11.55 -7.42
C ALA A 37 -5.48 10.86 -6.40
N THR A 38 -5.75 9.55 -6.55
CA THR A 38 -6.69 8.81 -5.70
C THR A 38 -6.01 7.84 -4.72
N ARG A 39 -4.68 7.90 -4.54
CA ARG A 39 -3.94 6.98 -3.65
C ARG A 39 -3.97 7.41 -2.19
N LEU A 40 -5.17 7.59 -1.62
CA LEU A 40 -5.36 7.48 -0.17
C LEU A 40 -5.35 5.99 0.18
N GLY A 41 -4.15 5.46 0.42
CA GLY A 41 -3.92 4.14 1.00
C GLY A 41 -4.31 2.93 0.13
N ASN A 42 -3.46 2.58 -0.84
CA ASN A 42 -3.71 1.44 -1.70
C ASN A 42 -3.42 0.12 -0.99
N VAL A 43 -4.35 -0.83 -1.09
CA VAL A 43 -4.01 -2.24 -0.91
C VAL A 43 -3.07 -2.65 -2.05
N THR A 44 -1.83 -3.05 -1.73
CA THR A 44 -0.82 -3.48 -2.70
C THR A 44 -0.99 -4.94 -3.10
N ARG A 45 -1.36 -5.79 -2.12
CA ARG A 45 -1.68 -7.19 -2.33
C ARG A 45 -2.63 -7.72 -1.26
N THR A 46 -3.32 -8.79 -1.60
CA THR A 46 -4.03 -9.64 -0.65
C THR A 46 -3.30 -10.97 -0.54
N PHE A 47 -3.07 -11.45 0.68
CA PHE A 47 -2.33 -12.68 0.91
C PHE A 47 -2.79 -13.37 2.19
N ALA A 48 -2.45 -14.66 2.31
CA ALA A 48 -2.70 -15.43 3.52
C ALA A 48 -1.50 -15.34 4.46
N HIS A 49 -1.75 -15.04 5.73
CA HIS A 49 -0.78 -15.02 6.82
C HIS A 49 -1.32 -15.78 8.04
N HIS A 50 -1.82 -17.00 7.79
CA HIS A 50 -2.48 -17.84 8.78
C HIS A 50 -1.62 -18.12 10.02
N ASP A 51 -0.30 -18.28 9.85
CA ASP A 51 0.62 -18.58 10.97
C ASP A 51 0.65 -17.49 12.05
N MET A 52 0.40 -16.23 11.68
CA MET A 52 0.44 -15.09 12.61
C MET A 52 -0.95 -14.69 13.10
N PHE A 53 -1.98 -14.82 12.26
CA PHE A 53 -3.31 -14.27 12.53
C PHE A 53 -4.45 -15.31 12.51
N GLY A 54 -4.13 -16.60 12.42
CA GLY A 54 -5.10 -17.69 12.35
C GLY A 54 -6.11 -17.49 11.20
N ARG A 55 -7.39 -17.74 11.47
CA ARG A 55 -8.50 -17.59 10.49
C ARG A 55 -8.59 -16.16 9.92
N SER A 56 -8.37 -15.13 10.75
CA SER A 56 -8.34 -13.74 10.29
C SER A 56 -7.19 -13.45 9.34
N GLY A 57 -6.17 -14.31 9.34
CA GLY A 57 -5.03 -14.28 8.43
C GLY A 57 -5.31 -14.86 7.04
N GLU A 58 -6.47 -15.43 6.76
CA GLU A 58 -6.76 -16.02 5.44
C GLU A 58 -6.82 -14.96 4.33
N THR A 59 -7.23 -13.73 4.67
CA THR A 59 -7.37 -12.60 3.73
C THR A 59 -6.80 -11.33 4.37
N MET A 60 -5.47 -11.21 4.40
CA MET A 60 -4.79 -10.01 4.86
C MET A 60 -4.60 -9.02 3.70
N LEU A 61 -4.76 -7.73 4.00
CA LEU A 61 -4.54 -6.63 3.08
C LEU A 61 -3.19 -5.97 3.43
N GLU A 62 -2.25 -5.97 2.50
CA GLU A 62 -1.03 -5.16 2.61
C GLU A 62 -1.29 -3.78 2.03
N LEU A 63 -0.81 -2.72 2.69
CA LEU A 63 -0.96 -1.36 2.23
C LEU A 63 0.35 -0.75 1.74
N SER A 64 0.25 0.21 0.82
CA SER A 64 1.40 0.89 0.22
C SER A 64 2.13 1.87 1.15
N PHE A 65 1.76 1.94 2.43
CA PHE A 65 2.23 2.91 3.40
C PHE A 65 2.34 2.27 4.78
N PRO A 66 3.21 2.79 5.66
CA PRO A 66 3.31 2.33 7.02
C PRO A 66 2.12 2.79 7.86
N ALA A 67 1.66 1.93 8.78
CA ALA A 67 0.76 2.29 9.85
C ALA A 67 1.51 3.17 10.85
N LEU A 68 1.15 4.45 10.94
CA LEU A 68 1.70 5.35 11.94
C LEU A 68 1.23 4.96 13.34
N LYS A 69 1.92 5.45 14.38
CA LYS A 69 1.50 5.20 15.77
C LYS A 69 0.06 5.69 15.97
N GLY A 70 -0.81 4.80 16.46
CA GLY A 70 -2.24 5.08 16.65
C GLY A 70 -3.12 4.78 15.44
N ALA A 71 -2.56 4.32 14.30
CA ALA A 71 -3.35 3.90 13.14
C ALA A 71 -4.01 2.53 13.31
N SER A 72 -3.61 1.74 14.31
CA SER A 72 -4.28 0.46 14.62
C SER A 72 -5.76 0.69 14.94
N GLY A 73 -6.64 -0.11 14.36
CA GLY A 73 -8.09 0.09 14.43
C GLY A 73 -8.66 1.05 13.39
N SER A 74 -7.82 1.75 12.61
CA SER A 74 -8.31 2.65 11.55
C SER A 74 -8.88 1.86 10.38
N PRO A 75 -9.99 2.32 9.78
CA PRO A 75 -10.58 1.66 8.62
C PRO A 75 -9.73 1.88 7.38
N VAL A 76 -9.61 0.82 6.57
CA VAL A 76 -9.14 0.89 5.19
C VAL A 76 -10.37 1.04 4.31
N MET A 77 -10.45 2.13 3.56
CA MET A 77 -11.60 2.45 2.72
C MET A 77 -11.35 2.00 1.28
N ALA A 78 -12.30 1.29 0.68
CA ALA A 78 -12.34 1.08 -0.75
C ALA A 78 -12.87 2.33 -1.48
N PRO A 79 -12.61 2.46 -2.79
CA PRO A 79 -13.30 3.44 -3.63
C PRO A 79 -14.82 3.32 -3.44
N GLY A 80 -15.52 4.43 -3.22
CA GLY A 80 -16.96 4.42 -2.90
C GLY A 80 -17.31 4.46 -1.40
N HIS A 81 -16.34 4.70 -0.51
CA HIS A 81 -16.56 4.86 0.95
C HIS A 81 -16.99 3.58 1.68
N GLU A 82 -16.75 2.41 1.11
CA GLU A 82 -16.96 1.14 1.78
C GLU A 82 -15.76 0.77 2.65
N VAL A 83 -16.00 0.20 3.83
CA VAL A 83 -14.92 -0.31 4.69
C VAL A 83 -14.44 -1.65 4.12
N TRP A 84 -13.19 -1.70 3.70
CA TRP A 84 -12.56 -2.90 3.14
C TRP A 84 -11.84 -3.73 4.21
N GLY A 85 -11.31 -3.07 5.24
CA GLY A 85 -10.62 -3.73 6.33
C GLY A 85 -10.28 -2.78 7.47
N ILE A 86 -9.55 -3.30 8.46
CA ILE A 86 -9.06 -2.53 9.62
C ILE A 86 -7.56 -2.75 9.76
N VAL A 87 -6.80 -1.66 9.89
CA VAL A 87 -5.35 -1.68 10.11
C VAL A 87 -5.03 -2.34 11.45
N VAL A 88 -4.08 -3.26 11.47
CA VAL A 88 -3.71 -4.01 12.69
C VAL A 88 -2.24 -3.93 13.05
N ALA A 89 -1.35 -3.85 12.05
CA ALA A 89 0.09 -3.93 12.28
C ALA A 89 0.87 -3.24 11.16
N ASN A 90 2.17 -3.12 11.37
CA ASN A 90 3.13 -3.01 10.27
C ASN A 90 3.80 -4.37 10.09
N HIS A 91 4.17 -4.69 8.86
CA HIS A 91 5.21 -5.68 8.61
C HIS A 91 6.26 -5.09 7.68
N SER A 92 7.50 -5.46 7.92
CA SER A 92 8.60 -5.15 7.01
C SER A 92 8.70 -6.31 6.04
N VAL A 93 8.57 -6.03 4.75
CA VAL A 93 8.85 -7.00 3.69
C VAL A 93 10.25 -6.71 3.19
N ASP A 94 11.13 -7.71 3.24
CA ASP A 94 12.50 -7.61 2.73
C ASP A 94 12.57 -7.58 1.19
N LEU A 95 11.45 -7.33 0.51
CA LEU A 95 11.32 -7.58 -0.92
C LEU A 95 12.16 -6.60 -1.76
N LEU A 96 12.29 -5.33 -1.34
CA LEU A 96 13.23 -4.37 -1.89
C LEU A 96 13.56 -3.27 -0.87
N PRO A 97 14.83 -2.88 -0.70
CA PRO A 97 15.18 -1.75 0.14
C PRO A 97 14.64 -0.47 -0.47
N SER A 98 14.01 0.37 0.34
CA SER A 98 13.54 1.69 -0.10
C SER A 98 14.73 2.60 -0.42
N GLN A 99 15.85 2.40 0.28
CA GLN A 99 17.09 3.11 0.07
C GLN A 99 18.26 2.25 0.55
N VAL A 100 19.38 2.34 -0.16
CA VAL A 100 20.66 1.74 0.24
C VAL A 100 21.70 2.85 0.25
N GLU A 101 22.38 3.01 1.36
CA GLU A 101 23.52 3.92 1.50
C GLU A 101 24.80 3.08 1.60
N GLU A 102 25.81 3.43 0.81
CA GLU A 102 27.09 2.75 0.76
C GLU A 102 28.20 3.77 1.04
N ILE A 103 29.06 3.47 2.02
CA ILE A 103 30.23 4.26 2.39
C ILE A 103 31.47 3.52 1.89
N PHE A 104 32.27 4.19 1.08
CA PHE A 104 33.52 3.67 0.54
C PHE A 104 34.70 4.45 1.14
N ASP A 105 35.79 3.75 1.41
CA ASP A 105 37.03 4.39 1.85
C ASP A 105 37.77 5.10 0.70
N GLU A 106 38.87 5.79 1.01
CA GLU A 106 39.70 6.49 0.02
C GLU A 106 40.31 5.56 -1.05
N SER A 107 40.34 4.24 -0.78
CA SER A 107 40.82 3.22 -1.73
C SER A 107 39.69 2.64 -2.60
N GLY A 108 38.45 3.09 -2.42
CA GLY A 108 37.27 2.61 -3.14
C GLY A 108 36.74 1.27 -2.62
N LYS A 109 37.15 0.85 -1.42
CA LYS A 109 36.65 -0.36 -0.78
C LYS A 109 35.40 -0.03 0.03
N LEU A 110 34.36 -0.87 -0.10
CA LEU A 110 33.13 -0.74 0.68
C LEU A 110 33.43 -0.95 2.17
N GLU A 111 33.19 0.08 2.98
CA GLU A 111 33.37 0.07 4.43
C GLU A 111 32.05 -0.23 5.14
N GLU A 112 30.96 0.42 4.72
CA GLU A 112 29.65 0.26 5.34
C GLU A 112 28.53 0.26 4.28
N ARG A 113 27.50 -0.56 4.51
CA ARG A 113 26.26 -0.56 3.72
C ARG A 113 25.06 -0.54 4.66
N THR A 114 24.34 0.57 4.65
CA THR A 114 23.10 0.75 5.43
C THR A 114 21.90 0.55 4.52
N THR A 115 20.98 -0.33 4.93
CA THR A 115 19.78 -0.63 4.16
C THR A 115 18.55 -0.13 4.91
N PHE A 116 17.81 0.77 4.28
CA PHE A 116 16.54 1.26 4.80
C PHE A 116 15.40 0.53 4.10
N THR A 117 14.48 0.00 4.88
CA THR A 117 13.24 -0.60 4.41
C THR A 117 12.06 0.24 4.89
N LEU A 118 11.04 0.38 4.04
CA LEU A 118 9.79 1.02 4.43
C LEU A 118 8.83 -0.05 4.93
N PRO A 119 8.38 0.02 6.20
CA PRO A 119 7.36 -0.88 6.68
C PRO A 119 6.05 -0.64 5.93
N GLN A 120 5.31 -1.71 5.71
CA GLN A 120 4.00 -1.67 5.08
C GLN A 120 2.94 -2.06 6.11
N ALA A 121 1.87 -1.27 6.17
CA ALA A 121 0.75 -1.58 7.04
C ALA A 121 0.08 -2.86 6.58
N LEU A 122 -0.43 -3.59 7.57
CA LEU A 122 -1.31 -4.73 7.39
C LEU A 122 -2.69 -4.37 7.93
N ALA A 123 -3.71 -4.82 7.20
CA ALA A 123 -5.09 -4.75 7.62
C ALA A 123 -5.79 -6.11 7.50
N ILE A 124 -6.70 -6.38 8.41
CA ILE A 124 -7.60 -7.54 8.35
C ILE A 124 -8.79 -7.16 7.47
N ASN A 125 -9.14 -8.02 6.51
CA ASN A 125 -10.31 -7.80 5.67
C ASN A 125 -11.61 -7.80 6.50
N VAL A 126 -12.53 -6.89 6.17
CA VAL A 126 -13.81 -6.70 6.86
C VAL A 126 -14.66 -7.97 6.93
N MET A 127 -14.49 -8.91 6.01
CA MET A 127 -15.23 -10.19 6.03
C MET A 127 -14.98 -10.98 7.32
N HIS A 128 -13.74 -10.97 7.82
CA HIS A 128 -13.34 -11.69 9.03
C HIS A 128 -13.85 -10.96 10.29
N ILE A 129 -13.97 -9.64 10.20
CA ILE A 129 -14.47 -8.78 11.28
C ILE A 129 -15.98 -8.96 11.43
N ARG A 130 -16.72 -8.96 10.32
CA ARG A 130 -18.17 -9.19 10.32
C ARG A 130 -18.53 -10.56 10.90
N ALA A 131 -17.83 -11.60 10.44
CA ALA A 131 -18.04 -12.95 10.96
C ALA A 131 -17.83 -13.02 12.48
N PHE A 132 -16.80 -12.35 13.00
CA PHE A 132 -16.56 -12.26 14.44
C PHE A 132 -17.65 -11.47 15.18
N VAL A 133 -18.08 -10.32 14.65
CA VAL A 133 -19.15 -9.51 15.26
C VAL A 133 -20.46 -10.29 15.31
N ASP A 134 -20.80 -11.01 14.25
CA ASP A 134 -22.01 -11.84 14.19
C ASP A 134 -21.96 -12.99 15.21
N GLU A 135 -20.79 -13.62 15.39
CA GLU A 135 -20.57 -14.67 16.39
C GLU A 135 -20.73 -14.14 17.82
N VAL A 136 -20.13 -12.98 18.13
CA VAL A 136 -20.25 -12.34 19.45
C VAL A 136 -21.70 -11.91 19.70
N ALA A 137 -22.36 -11.30 18.73
CA ALA A 137 -23.76 -10.88 18.85
C ALA A 137 -24.71 -12.07 19.05
N ALA A 138 -24.40 -13.23 18.46
CA ALA A 138 -25.15 -14.46 18.69
C ALA A 138 -24.86 -15.08 20.07
N GLY A 139 -23.62 -14.99 20.56
CA GLY A 139 -23.20 -15.52 21.86
C GLY A 139 -23.69 -14.75 23.09
N GLU A 140 -24.11 -13.49 22.94
CA GLU A 140 -24.70 -12.66 24.01
C GLU A 140 -26.18 -13.03 24.33
N THR A 141 -26.71 -14.14 23.80
CA THR A 141 -28.08 -14.61 24.06
C THR A 141 -28.22 -15.73 25.11
N GLU A 142 -27.16 -16.12 25.81
CA GLU A 142 -27.30 -16.97 27.01
C GLU A 142 -26.94 -16.21 28.30
N PRO A 143 -27.91 -16.02 29.23
CA PRO A 143 -27.70 -15.34 30.52
C PRO A 143 -26.92 -16.17 31.55
#